data_AF-A0A9P6EU57-F1
#
_entry.id   AF-A0A9P6EU57-F1
#
_cell.length_a   1.000
_cell.length_b   1.000
_cell.length_c   1.000
_cell.angle_alpha   90.00
_cell.angle_beta   90.00
_cell.angle_gamma   90.00
#
_symmetry.space_group_name_H-M   'P 1'
#
loop_
_entity.id
_entity.type
_entity.pdbx_description
1 polymer ?
#
loop_
_entity_poly.entity_id
_entity_poly.type
_entity_poly.pdbx_seq_one_letter_code
_entity_poly.pdbx_strand_id
1 'polypeptide(L)'
;MRIGDMFTCCDETSGSQLEPVLELQEKSGELAALLQLLHHPPSPPLELPRDNKFDPVVYDPASIIPLPLLKPLLSTLADKYSLEEEIVDVLKVHLLAHAPAHSLEVYGFASLHGMEWEVSGASQYVLPMASYRFEEVKVIPTVAAYHNLVRLQDFRVKALRDLLLGEELFPHGYGKCQSHWEMSNEKWDRQRKALIGRIESATDVAGEMDALTDTFQDCKMCHKACTAAVEMLAYKCRRLPRRLDQLPNLY
;
A
#
# COMPACT_ATOMS: atom_id res chain seq x y z
N MET A 1 -40.15 1.10 -51.50
CA MET A 1 -39.58 1.98 -50.46
C MET A 1 -38.20 1.42 -50.12
N ARG A 2 -37.14 1.97 -50.72
CA ARG A 2 -35.75 1.55 -50.47
C ARG A 2 -35.11 2.65 -49.64
N ILE A 3 -34.53 2.27 -48.50
CA ILE A 3 -33.71 3.13 -47.64
C ILE A 3 -32.36 3.24 -48.35
N GLY A 4 -32.27 4.22 -49.26
CA GLY A 4 -31.02 4.68 -49.82
C GLY A 4 -30.91 6.16 -49.46
N ASP A 5 -29.72 6.54 -48.99
CA ASP A 5 -29.27 7.91 -48.73
C ASP A 5 -29.82 8.64 -47.49
N MET A 6 -29.16 8.38 -46.35
CA MET A 6 -29.08 9.33 -45.23
C MET A 6 -27.70 10.02 -45.11
N PHE A 7 -26.75 9.75 -46.03
CA PHE A 7 -25.37 10.25 -45.95
C PHE A 7 -24.91 11.12 -47.12
N THR A 8 -25.77 11.43 -48.10
CA THR A 8 -25.41 12.26 -49.27
C THR A 8 -25.43 13.77 -49.04
N CYS A 9 -25.60 14.26 -47.81
CA CYS A 9 -25.66 15.70 -47.53
C CYS A 9 -24.30 16.37 -47.25
N CYS A 10 -23.17 15.68 -47.45
CA CYS A 10 -21.85 16.24 -47.12
C CYS A 10 -20.88 16.40 -48.28
N ASP A 11 -21.23 15.96 -49.49
CA ASP A 11 -20.39 16.18 -50.67
C ASP A 11 -21.05 17.24 -51.55
N GLU A 12 -20.69 18.50 -51.34
CA GLU A 12 -20.38 19.49 -52.40
C GLU A 12 -20.42 20.92 -51.82
N THR A 13 -19.25 21.46 -51.49
CA THR A 13 -18.92 22.85 -51.86
C THR A 13 -17.42 23.07 -51.82
N SER A 14 -16.86 23.24 -53.01
CA SER A 14 -15.49 23.65 -53.30
C SER A 14 -15.21 25.05 -52.73
N GLY A 15 -14.30 25.17 -51.77
CA GLY A 15 -13.80 26.45 -51.27
C GLY A 15 -12.87 26.29 -50.08
N SER A 16 -11.56 26.19 -50.35
CA SER A 16 -10.48 25.91 -49.39
C SER A 16 -10.51 24.49 -48.83
N GLN A 17 -9.79 23.55 -49.47
CA GLN A 17 -9.44 22.24 -48.91
C GLN A 17 -8.49 22.44 -47.72
N LEU A 18 -9.02 22.96 -46.61
CA LEU A 18 -8.44 22.69 -45.31
C LEU A 18 -8.79 21.23 -45.04
N GLU A 19 -7.78 20.39 -44.86
CA GLU A 19 -7.98 19.04 -44.33
C GLU A 19 -8.90 19.15 -43.10
N PRO A 20 -9.86 18.22 -42.90
CA PRO A 20 -10.70 18.25 -41.71
C PRO A 20 -9.81 18.20 -40.47
N VAL A 21 -9.64 19.36 -39.81
CA VAL A 21 -8.82 19.49 -38.61
C VAL A 21 -9.66 18.96 -37.44
N LEU A 22 -9.27 17.81 -36.90
CA LEU A 22 -9.82 17.28 -35.67
C LEU A 22 -9.13 17.96 -34.48
N GLU A 23 -9.82 18.87 -33.81
CA GLU A 23 -9.35 19.49 -32.57
C GLU A 23 -9.61 18.54 -31.39
N LEU A 24 -8.55 17.93 -30.86
CA LEU A 24 -8.57 17.15 -29.63
C LEU A 24 -8.03 18.00 -28.47
N GLN A 25 -8.63 17.86 -27.30
CA GLN A 25 -8.22 18.60 -26.10
C GLN A 25 -6.95 18.00 -25.47
N GLU A 26 -6.72 16.72 -25.73
CA GLU A 26 -5.61 15.93 -25.26
C GLU A 26 -4.32 16.33 -25.92
N LYS A 27 -3.24 16.28 -25.15
CA LYS A 27 -1.90 16.43 -25.72
C LYS A 27 -1.58 15.21 -26.58
N SER A 28 -0.72 15.41 -27.58
CA SER A 28 -0.27 14.32 -28.46
C SER A 28 0.25 13.09 -27.70
N GLY A 29 0.94 13.30 -26.58
CA GLY A 29 1.44 12.20 -25.74
C GLY A 29 0.33 11.42 -25.02
N GLU A 30 -0.76 12.09 -24.61
CA GLU A 30 -1.92 11.44 -23.97
C GLU A 30 -2.69 10.60 -24.99
N LEU A 31 -2.86 11.12 -26.21
CA LEU A 31 -3.48 10.39 -27.32
C LEU A 31 -2.64 9.18 -27.74
N ALA A 32 -1.31 9.33 -27.83
CA ALA A 32 -0.43 8.21 -28.13
C ALA A 32 -0.52 7.12 -27.05
N ALA A 33 -0.57 7.51 -25.77
CA ALA A 33 -0.74 6.58 -24.67
C ALA A 33 -2.12 5.90 -24.71
N LEU A 34 -3.20 6.63 -25.01
CA LEU A 34 -4.53 6.08 -25.19
C LEU A 34 -4.59 5.06 -26.35
N LEU A 35 -4.06 5.42 -27.52
CA LEU A 35 -4.02 4.51 -28.67
C LEU A 35 -3.19 3.26 -28.35
N GLN A 36 -2.06 3.42 -27.67
CA GLN A 36 -1.26 2.29 -27.22
C GLN A 36 -2.05 1.40 -26.27
N LEU A 37 -2.78 1.98 -25.33
CA LEU A 37 -3.62 1.27 -24.37
C LEU A 37 -4.75 0.47 -25.05
N LEU A 38 -5.38 1.06 -26.08
CA LEU A 38 -6.48 0.43 -26.82
C LEU A 38 -6.00 -0.67 -27.77
N HIS A 39 -4.85 -0.48 -28.43
CA HIS A 39 -4.32 -1.47 -29.37
C HIS A 39 -3.49 -2.56 -28.70
N HIS A 40 -2.82 -2.23 -27.60
CA HIS A 40 -1.92 -3.11 -26.87
C HIS A 40 -2.10 -2.90 -25.36
N PRO A 41 -3.20 -3.42 -24.79
CA PRO A 41 -3.46 -3.25 -23.36
C PRO A 41 -2.29 -3.82 -22.54
N PRO A 42 -1.87 -3.12 -21.47
CA PRO A 42 -0.73 -3.52 -20.68
C PRO A 42 -1.01 -4.85 -19.98
N SER A 43 0.03 -5.66 -19.79
CA SER A 43 -0.01 -6.79 -18.87
C SER A 43 0.12 -6.28 -17.43
N PRO A 44 -0.45 -6.98 -16.43
CA PRO A 44 -0.20 -6.65 -15.03
C PRO A 44 1.29 -6.67 -14.71
N PRO A 45 1.76 -5.90 -13.70
CA PRO A 45 3.16 -5.90 -13.31
C PRO A 45 3.62 -7.30 -12.87
N LEU A 46 4.87 -7.62 -13.19
CA LEU A 46 5.46 -8.92 -12.87
C LEU A 46 5.81 -8.97 -11.38
N GLU A 47 5.20 -9.91 -10.65
CA GLU A 47 5.53 -10.17 -9.26
C GLU A 47 6.89 -10.88 -9.13
N LEU A 48 7.75 -10.38 -8.24
CA LEU A 48 8.98 -11.07 -7.88
C LEU A 48 8.68 -12.24 -6.92
N PRO A 49 9.51 -13.30 -6.94
CA PRO A 49 9.36 -14.42 -6.03
C PRO A 49 9.36 -13.96 -4.57
N ARG A 50 8.45 -14.54 -3.77
CA ARG A 50 8.37 -14.28 -2.33
C ARG A 50 8.75 -15.53 -1.55
N ASP A 51 9.53 -15.35 -0.50
CA ASP A 51 9.93 -16.44 0.39
C ASP A 51 8.76 -16.89 1.27
N ASN A 52 7.88 -15.96 1.66
CA ASN A 52 6.71 -16.25 2.47
C ASN A 52 5.45 -15.55 1.95
N LYS A 53 4.28 -16.16 2.21
CA LYS A 53 2.96 -15.59 1.90
C LYS A 53 2.65 -14.29 2.64
N PHE A 54 3.41 -14.00 3.71
CA PHE A 54 3.26 -12.81 4.53
C PHE A 54 4.17 -11.66 4.10
N ASP A 55 5.10 -11.90 3.18
CA ASP A 55 5.99 -10.86 2.69
C ASP A 55 5.23 -9.92 1.74
N PRO A 56 5.53 -8.61 1.78
CA PRO A 56 4.88 -7.64 0.90
C PRO A 56 5.08 -8.03 -0.57
N VAL A 57 4.09 -7.71 -1.40
CA VAL A 57 4.23 -7.88 -2.85
C VAL A 57 5.29 -6.91 -3.34
N VAL A 58 6.29 -7.43 -4.04
CA VAL A 58 7.28 -6.62 -4.75
C VAL A 58 7.15 -6.93 -6.23
N TYR A 59 7.10 -5.89 -7.04
CA TYR A 59 7.00 -6.00 -8.49
C TYR A 59 8.32 -5.64 -9.14
N ASP A 60 8.61 -6.23 -10.30
CA ASP A 60 9.75 -5.83 -11.13
C ASP A 60 9.55 -4.38 -11.62
N PRO A 61 10.43 -3.43 -11.24
CA PRO A 61 10.31 -2.03 -11.65
C PRO A 61 10.24 -1.83 -13.16
N ALA A 62 10.86 -2.70 -13.95
CA ALA A 62 10.85 -2.61 -15.42
C ALA A 62 9.47 -2.94 -16.03
N SER A 63 8.61 -3.63 -15.28
CA SER A 63 7.26 -4.00 -15.71
C SER A 63 6.17 -3.00 -15.30
N ILE A 64 6.50 -2.02 -14.45
CA ILE A 64 5.53 -1.07 -13.89
C ILE A 64 5.44 0.16 -14.79
N ILE A 65 4.23 0.54 -15.21
CA ILE A 65 4.00 1.80 -15.91
C ILE A 65 4.38 2.96 -14.95
N PRO A 66 5.21 3.94 -15.37
CA PRO A 66 5.59 5.06 -14.52
C PRO A 66 4.40 5.86 -13.99
N LEU A 67 4.44 6.20 -12.69
CA LEU A 67 3.35 6.92 -12.01
C LEU A 67 2.90 8.22 -12.71
N PRO A 68 3.80 9.07 -13.25
CA PRO A 68 3.39 10.28 -13.97
C PRO A 68 2.55 10.00 -15.23
N LEU A 69 2.70 8.83 -15.84
CA LEU A 69 1.91 8.40 -17.01
C LEU A 69 0.62 7.70 -16.58
N LEU A 70 0.63 6.94 -15.48
CA LEU A 70 -0.55 6.25 -14.96
C LEU A 70 -1.68 7.20 -14.55
N LYS A 71 -1.32 8.31 -13.88
CA LYS A 71 -2.31 9.26 -13.37
C LYS A 71 -3.25 9.79 -14.45
N PRO A 72 -2.78 10.39 -15.56
CA PRO A 72 -3.67 10.87 -16.61
C PRO A 72 -4.44 9.73 -17.32
N LEU A 73 -3.85 8.53 -17.45
CA LEU A 73 -4.55 7.37 -17.99
C LEU A 73 -5.77 7.00 -17.14
N LEU A 74 -5.63 6.99 -15.81
CA LEU A 74 -6.69 6.67 -14.86
C LEU A 74 -7.70 7.81 -14.64
N SER A 75 -7.24 9.06 -14.54
CA SER A 75 -8.11 10.18 -14.14
C SER A 75 -8.84 10.86 -15.29
N THR A 76 -8.23 10.89 -16.48
CA THR A 76 -8.71 11.71 -17.60
C THR A 76 -9.16 10.84 -18.75
N LEU A 77 -8.37 9.84 -19.11
CA LEU A 77 -8.64 9.03 -20.29
C LEU A 77 -9.63 7.90 -20.01
N ALA A 78 -9.51 7.22 -18.86
CA ALA A 78 -10.41 6.13 -18.50
C ALA A 78 -11.89 6.53 -18.49
N ASP A 79 -12.22 7.65 -17.84
CA ASP A 79 -13.57 8.16 -17.77
C ASP A 79 -14.05 8.73 -19.12
N LYS A 80 -13.25 9.62 -19.73
CA LYS A 80 -13.61 10.29 -20.99
C LYS A 80 -13.85 9.34 -22.16
N TYR A 81 -13.05 8.29 -22.26
CA TYR A 81 -13.15 7.31 -23.36
C TYR A 81 -13.86 6.03 -22.94
N SER A 82 -14.40 5.97 -21.71
CA SER A 82 -15.12 4.81 -21.18
C SER A 82 -14.38 3.51 -21.42
N LEU A 83 -13.11 3.47 -20.99
CA LEU A 83 -12.26 2.30 -21.16
C LEU A 83 -12.88 1.06 -20.50
N GLU A 84 -12.61 -0.10 -21.08
CA GLU A 84 -13.06 -1.38 -20.53
C GLU A 84 -12.55 -1.57 -19.10
N GLU A 85 -13.41 -2.12 -18.23
CA GLU A 85 -13.11 -2.31 -16.80
C GLU A 85 -11.85 -3.16 -16.59
N GLU A 86 -11.62 -4.17 -17.44
CA GLU A 86 -10.42 -5.01 -17.40
C GLU A 86 -9.13 -4.19 -17.57
N ILE A 87 -9.12 -3.21 -18.48
CA ILE A 87 -7.97 -2.33 -18.69
C ILE A 87 -7.77 -1.43 -17.47
N VAL A 88 -8.86 -0.86 -16.96
CA VAL A 88 -8.83 0.02 -15.78
C VAL A 88 -8.30 -0.73 -14.56
N ASP A 89 -8.72 -1.97 -14.37
CA ASP A 89 -8.27 -2.81 -13.26
C ASP A 89 -6.78 -3.13 -13.36
N VAL A 90 -6.25 -3.43 -14.55
CA VAL A 90 -4.81 -3.59 -14.74
C VAL A 90 -4.07 -2.29 -14.39
N LEU A 91 -4.57 -1.13 -14.81
CA LEU A 91 -3.97 0.17 -14.46
C LEU A 91 -4.00 0.44 -12.94
N LYS A 92 -5.05 0.03 -12.23
CA LYS A 92 -5.12 0.10 -10.76
C LYS A 92 -4.07 -0.78 -10.09
N VAL A 93 -3.79 -1.97 -10.63
CA VAL A 93 -2.70 -2.84 -10.13
C VAL A 93 -1.34 -2.15 -10.31
N HIS A 94 -1.09 -1.53 -11.47
CA HIS A 94 0.12 -0.73 -11.67
C HIS A 94 0.21 0.47 -10.71
N LEU A 95 -0.91 1.14 -10.42
CA LEU A 95 -0.97 2.22 -9.43
C LEU A 95 -0.57 1.72 -8.04
N LEU A 96 -1.12 0.59 -7.60
CA LEU A 96 -0.78 -0.03 -6.32
C LEU A 96 0.66 -0.53 -6.25
N ALA A 97 1.27 -0.93 -7.38
CA ALA A 97 2.67 -1.31 -7.43
C ALA A 97 3.63 -0.17 -7.03
N HIS A 98 3.19 1.10 -7.16
CA HIS A 98 3.95 2.26 -6.68
C HIS A 98 3.77 2.54 -5.19
N ALA A 99 2.79 1.94 -4.53
CA ALA A 99 2.44 2.28 -3.15
C ALA A 99 3.60 2.10 -2.14
N PRO A 100 4.49 1.10 -2.24
CA PRO A 100 5.62 0.99 -1.32
C PRO A 100 6.61 2.17 -1.38
N ALA A 101 6.80 2.78 -2.56
CA ALA A 101 7.74 3.89 -2.76
C ALA A 101 7.07 5.27 -2.68
N HIS A 102 5.82 5.38 -3.12
CA HIS A 102 5.08 6.62 -3.27
C HIS A 102 3.72 6.57 -2.55
N SER A 103 3.71 6.01 -1.34
CA SER A 103 2.48 5.66 -0.60
C SER A 103 1.51 6.82 -0.44
N LEU A 104 1.99 7.98 0.01
CA LEU A 104 1.14 9.16 0.24
C LEU A 104 0.54 9.70 -1.07
N GLU A 105 1.32 9.69 -2.15
CA GLU A 105 0.90 10.17 -3.46
C GLU A 105 -0.14 9.24 -4.10
N VAL A 106 0.08 7.92 -4.02
CA VAL A 106 -0.88 6.91 -4.48
C VAL A 106 -2.16 6.97 -3.65
N TYR A 107 -2.04 7.06 -2.31
CA TYR A 107 -3.18 7.19 -1.41
C TYR A 107 -4.01 8.43 -1.71
N GLY A 108 -3.38 9.59 -1.87
CA GLY A 108 -4.05 10.84 -2.18
C GLY A 108 -4.77 10.79 -3.53
N PHE A 109 -4.10 10.26 -4.55
CA PHE A 109 -4.68 10.09 -5.89
C PHE A 109 -5.89 9.14 -5.88
N ALA A 110 -5.76 7.96 -5.26
CA ALA A 110 -6.84 7.00 -5.15
C ALA A 110 -8.03 7.56 -4.37
N SER A 111 -7.75 8.32 -3.29
CA SER A 111 -8.78 8.98 -2.48
C SER A 111 -9.56 10.03 -3.28
N LEU A 112 -8.88 10.77 -4.16
CA LEU A 112 -9.48 11.80 -4.99
C LEU A 112 -10.46 11.20 -6.02
N HIS A 113 -10.18 10.00 -6.50
CA HIS A 113 -10.96 9.33 -7.55
C HIS A 113 -11.89 8.22 -7.03
N GLY A 114 -12.11 8.13 -5.71
CA GLY A 114 -13.04 7.15 -5.13
C GLY A 114 -12.59 5.69 -5.29
N MET A 115 -11.30 5.43 -5.44
CA MET A 115 -10.72 4.10 -5.63
C MET A 115 -10.50 3.40 -4.28
N GLU A 116 -11.57 2.95 -3.62
CA GLU A 116 -11.56 2.51 -2.22
C GLU A 116 -10.56 1.36 -1.94
N TRP A 117 -10.44 0.39 -2.84
CA TRP A 117 -9.52 -0.73 -2.68
C TRP A 117 -8.06 -0.26 -2.75
N GLU A 118 -7.76 0.65 -3.68
CA GLU A 118 -6.44 1.23 -3.88
C GLU A 118 -6.05 2.14 -2.71
N VAL A 119 -7.00 2.94 -2.22
CA VAL A 119 -6.87 3.74 -0.98
C VAL A 119 -6.47 2.83 0.17
N SER A 120 -7.20 1.72 0.34
CA SER A 120 -6.90 0.77 1.40
C SER A 120 -5.55 0.08 1.21
N GLY A 121 -5.24 -0.35 -0.01
CA GLY A 121 -3.99 -0.98 -0.38
C GLY A 121 -2.77 -0.09 -0.15
N ALA A 122 -2.88 1.21 -0.45
CA ALA A 122 -1.81 2.17 -0.26
C ALA A 122 -1.62 2.57 1.21
N SER A 123 -2.70 2.60 2.01
CA SER A 123 -2.69 3.06 3.40
C SER A 123 -1.68 2.32 4.30
N GLN A 124 -1.39 1.04 4.00
CA GLN A 124 -0.42 0.25 4.78
C GLN A 124 1.04 0.71 4.67
N TYR A 125 1.37 1.44 3.61
CA TYR A 125 2.72 1.92 3.33
C TYR A 125 2.91 3.39 3.73
N VAL A 126 1.84 4.06 4.16
CA VAL A 126 1.90 5.46 4.58
C VAL A 126 2.60 5.55 5.93
N LEU A 127 3.76 6.23 5.94
CA LEU A 127 4.50 6.57 7.15
C LEU A 127 3.63 7.34 8.16
N PRO A 128 3.98 7.37 9.45
CA PRO A 128 3.28 8.17 10.45
C PRO A 128 3.07 9.61 9.94
N MET A 129 1.85 10.14 10.05
CA MET A 129 1.52 11.44 9.45
C MET A 129 2.43 12.58 9.93
N ALA A 130 2.94 12.47 11.15
CA ALA A 130 3.89 13.41 11.73
C ALA A 130 5.28 13.44 11.03
N SER A 131 5.59 12.43 10.19
CA SER A 131 6.85 12.35 9.44
C SER A 131 6.84 13.18 8.16
N TYR A 132 5.66 13.56 7.67
CA TYR A 132 5.52 14.34 6.44
C TYR A 132 5.52 15.84 6.71
N ARG A 133 6.03 16.59 5.74
CA ARG A 133 5.91 18.04 5.70
C ARG A 133 4.50 18.44 5.32
N PHE A 134 4.12 19.67 5.69
CA PHE A 134 2.81 20.21 5.39
C PHE A 134 2.51 20.21 3.88
N GLU A 135 3.51 20.50 3.05
CA GLU A 135 3.40 20.51 1.59
C GLU A 135 3.09 19.13 1.01
N GLU A 136 3.65 18.08 1.61
CA GLU A 136 3.45 16.69 1.16
C GLU A 136 2.04 16.21 1.50
N VAL A 137 1.53 16.58 2.68
CA VAL A 137 0.18 16.20 3.13
C VAL A 137 -0.93 16.80 2.24
N LYS A 138 -0.66 17.88 1.51
CA LYS A 138 -1.65 18.53 0.61
C LYS A 138 -2.15 17.61 -0.51
N VAL A 139 -1.45 16.52 -0.82
CA VAL A 139 -1.93 15.54 -1.81
C VAL A 139 -3.17 14.78 -1.33
N ILE A 140 -3.46 14.78 -0.02
CA ILE A 140 -4.68 14.19 0.53
C ILE A 140 -5.84 15.17 0.28
N PRO A 141 -6.87 14.76 -0.49
CA PRO A 141 -7.87 15.69 -1.00
C PRO A 141 -8.90 16.14 0.05
N THR A 142 -9.12 15.35 1.10
CA THR A 142 -10.17 15.61 2.09
C THR A 142 -9.72 15.36 3.52
N VAL A 143 -10.34 16.08 4.45
CA VAL A 143 -10.13 15.88 5.90
C VAL A 143 -10.53 14.45 6.31
N ALA A 144 -11.55 13.88 5.68
CA ALA A 144 -11.99 12.51 5.94
C ALA A 144 -10.91 11.49 5.59
N ALA A 145 -10.27 11.60 4.42
CA ALA A 145 -9.17 10.74 4.01
C ALA A 145 -7.97 10.88 4.98
N TYR A 146 -7.60 12.10 5.33
CA TYR A 146 -6.55 12.35 6.33
C TYR A 146 -6.86 11.68 7.69
N HIS A 147 -8.09 11.89 8.18
CA HIS A 147 -8.52 11.33 9.46
C HIS A 147 -8.54 9.80 9.46
N ASN A 148 -8.90 9.17 8.35
CA ASN A 148 -8.88 7.72 8.21
C ASN A 148 -7.45 7.15 8.39
N LEU A 149 -6.43 7.79 7.80
CA LEU A 149 -5.03 7.40 8.03
C LEU A 149 -4.62 7.56 9.49
N VAL A 150 -4.95 8.69 10.12
CA VAL A 150 -4.62 8.92 11.53
C VAL A 150 -5.28 7.88 12.43
N ARG A 151 -6.55 7.53 12.17
CA ARG A 151 -7.25 6.46 12.91
C ARG A 151 -6.57 5.11 12.75
N LEU A 152 -6.18 4.74 11.53
CA LEU A 152 -5.45 3.49 11.26
C LEU A 152 -4.14 3.43 12.05
N GLN A 153 -3.37 4.52 11.99
CA GLN A 153 -2.08 4.62 12.66
C GLN A 153 -2.21 4.56 14.18
N ASP A 154 -3.15 5.30 14.77
CA ASP A 154 -3.42 5.28 16.22
C ASP A 154 -3.88 3.91 16.69
N PHE A 155 -4.83 3.28 15.98
CA PHE A 155 -5.28 1.93 16.28
C PHE A 155 -4.11 0.95 16.29
N ARG A 156 -3.27 1.01 15.26
CA ARG A 156 -2.13 0.12 15.10
C ARG A 156 -1.09 0.31 16.20
N VAL A 157 -0.77 1.55 16.57
CA VAL A 157 0.14 1.86 17.69
C VAL A 157 -0.39 1.28 18.99
N LYS A 158 -1.67 1.47 19.31
CA LYS A 158 -2.29 0.92 20.53
C LYS A 158 -2.23 -0.60 20.53
N ALA A 159 -2.65 -1.24 19.44
CA ALA A 159 -2.64 -2.70 19.34
C ALA A 159 -1.23 -3.30 19.41
N LEU A 160 -0.21 -2.65 18.83
CA LEU A 160 1.19 -3.08 18.95
C LEU A 160 1.69 -2.96 20.39
N ARG A 161 1.35 -1.88 21.10
CA ARG A 161 1.70 -1.71 22.51
C ARG A 161 1.06 -2.78 23.38
N ASP A 162 -0.23 -3.05 23.16
CA ASP A 162 -0.97 -4.06 23.91
C ASP A 162 -0.41 -5.47 23.66
N LEU A 163 -0.10 -5.82 22.40
CA LEU A 163 0.55 -7.08 22.07
C LEU A 163 1.90 -7.23 22.77
N LEU A 164 2.76 -6.22 22.68
CA LEU A 164 4.08 -6.26 23.29
C LEU A 164 3.99 -6.39 24.82
N LEU A 165 3.10 -5.64 25.47
CA LEU A 165 2.86 -5.71 26.92
C LEU A 165 2.25 -7.06 27.36
N GLY A 166 1.46 -7.69 26.51
CA GLY A 166 0.86 -8.99 26.77
C GLY A 166 1.81 -10.18 26.54
N GLU A 167 2.93 -10.00 25.85
CA GLU A 167 3.83 -11.11 25.53
C GLU A 167 4.79 -11.44 26.67
N GLU A 168 4.86 -12.73 27.02
CA GLU A 168 5.76 -13.29 28.02
C GLU A 168 6.87 -14.11 27.35
N LEU A 169 8.10 -14.01 27.87
CA LEU A 169 9.22 -14.84 27.41
C LEU A 169 8.98 -16.34 27.65
N PHE A 170 8.23 -16.67 28.71
CA PHE A 170 7.91 -18.04 29.10
C PHE A 170 6.42 -18.13 29.46
N PRO A 171 5.54 -18.32 28.47
CA PRO A 171 4.10 -18.37 28.70
C PRO A 171 3.74 -19.42 29.75
N HIS A 172 3.03 -19.02 30.80
CA HIS A 172 2.65 -19.89 31.93
C HIS A 172 3.83 -20.62 32.61
N GLY A 173 5.06 -20.12 32.44
CA GLY A 173 6.28 -20.76 32.96
C GLY A 173 6.78 -21.97 32.17
N TYR A 174 6.17 -22.31 31.03
CA TYR A 174 6.65 -23.39 30.18
C TYR A 174 8.05 -23.10 29.62
N GLY A 175 8.95 -24.09 29.67
CA GLY A 175 10.31 -23.95 29.17
C GLY A 175 11.22 -23.05 30.04
N LYS A 176 10.78 -22.67 31.25
CA LYS A 176 11.55 -21.85 32.18
C LYS A 176 12.94 -22.45 32.46
N CYS A 177 13.98 -21.65 32.22
CA CYS A 177 15.34 -21.96 32.62
C CYS A 177 15.55 -21.63 34.09
N GLN A 178 15.75 -22.65 34.95
CA GLN A 178 15.90 -22.43 36.40
C GLN A 178 17.10 -21.54 36.76
N SER A 179 18.21 -21.67 36.04
CA SER A 179 19.45 -20.94 36.33
C SER A 179 19.42 -19.46 35.91
N HIS A 180 18.57 -19.09 34.96
CA HIS A 180 18.62 -17.77 34.30
C HIS A 180 17.25 -17.07 34.23
N TRP A 181 16.24 -17.62 34.90
CA TRP A 181 14.86 -17.14 34.84
C TRP A 181 14.73 -15.65 35.14
N GLU A 182 15.25 -15.21 36.29
CA GLU A 182 15.10 -13.83 36.78
C GLU A 182 15.79 -12.86 35.83
N MET A 183 17.05 -13.13 35.50
CA MET A 183 17.83 -12.34 34.54
C MET A 183 17.16 -12.26 33.17
N SER A 184 16.64 -13.38 32.65
CA SER A 184 16.07 -13.43 31.30
C SER A 184 14.76 -12.63 31.22
N ASN A 185 13.90 -12.74 32.24
CA ASN A 185 12.69 -11.93 32.32
C ASN A 185 12.98 -10.45 32.55
N GLU A 186 13.98 -10.12 33.37
CA GLU A 186 14.38 -8.73 33.57
C GLU A 186 14.86 -8.10 32.26
N LYS A 187 15.68 -8.80 31.48
CA LYS A 187 16.14 -8.35 30.16
C LYS A 187 14.98 -8.21 29.17
N TRP A 188 14.08 -9.20 29.11
CA TRP A 188 12.87 -9.13 28.29
C TRP A 188 12.00 -7.94 28.63
N ASP A 189 11.66 -7.77 29.91
CA ASP A 189 10.80 -6.69 30.40
C ASP A 189 11.44 -5.31 30.19
N ARG A 190 12.76 -5.21 30.38
CA ARG A 190 13.51 -3.99 30.11
C ARG A 190 13.45 -3.59 28.64
N GLN A 191 13.71 -4.52 27.71
CA GLN A 191 13.65 -4.22 26.27
C GLN A 191 12.25 -3.80 25.86
N ARG A 192 11.23 -4.54 26.31
CA ARG A 192 9.83 -4.23 26.09
C ARG A 192 9.46 -2.82 26.56
N LYS A 193 9.82 -2.46 27.80
CA LYS A 193 9.54 -1.13 28.37
C LYS A 193 10.31 -0.03 27.65
N ALA A 194 11.52 -0.31 27.16
CA ALA A 194 12.28 0.66 26.37
C ALA A 194 11.69 0.87 24.96
N LEU A 195 11.08 -0.17 24.38
CA LEU A 195 10.47 -0.12 23.06
C LEU A 195 9.13 0.60 23.06
N ILE A 196 8.30 0.44 24.11
CA ILE A 196 6.91 0.91 24.12
C ILE A 196 6.73 2.40 23.77
N GLY A 197 7.65 3.25 24.26
CA GLY A 197 7.62 4.70 24.04
C GLY A 197 8.03 5.13 22.63
N ARG A 198 8.62 4.21 21.84
CA ARG A 198 9.13 4.44 20.49
C ARG A 198 8.32 3.72 19.42
N ILE A 199 7.25 3.01 19.79
CA ILE A 199 6.37 2.33 18.84
C ILE A 199 5.58 3.38 18.05
N GLU A 200 5.71 3.28 16.73
CA GLU A 200 4.93 3.96 15.71
C GLU A 200 4.15 2.93 14.87
N SER A 201 3.28 3.39 13.97
CA SER A 201 2.42 2.51 13.17
C SER A 201 3.19 1.55 12.25
N ALA A 202 4.40 1.92 11.83
CA ALA A 202 5.24 1.14 10.94
C ALA A 202 6.34 0.32 11.66
N THR A 203 6.44 0.41 13.00
CA THR A 203 7.53 -0.25 13.75
C THR A 203 7.47 -1.77 13.63
N ASP A 204 8.60 -2.40 13.28
CA ASP A 204 8.78 -3.85 13.39
C ASP A 204 9.12 -4.24 14.84
N VAL A 205 8.07 -4.36 15.66
CA VAL A 205 8.21 -4.68 17.08
C VAL A 205 8.93 -6.02 17.30
N ALA A 206 8.73 -7.01 16.42
CA ALA A 206 9.39 -8.29 16.57
C ALA A 206 10.88 -8.20 16.23
N GLY A 207 11.24 -7.53 15.14
CA GLY A 207 12.64 -7.25 14.81
C GLY A 207 13.37 -6.48 15.91
N GLU A 208 12.73 -5.49 16.52
CA GLU A 208 13.29 -4.73 17.66
C GLU A 208 13.49 -5.59 18.91
N MET A 209 12.66 -6.61 19.12
CA MET A 209 12.80 -7.57 20.21
C MET A 209 13.83 -8.67 19.90
N ASP A 210 14.06 -9.01 18.62
CA ASP A 210 15.02 -10.04 18.20
C ASP A 210 16.46 -9.71 18.57
N ALA A 211 16.78 -8.42 18.77
CA ALA A 211 18.07 -7.99 19.32
C ALA A 211 18.41 -8.65 20.67
N LEU A 212 17.43 -9.16 21.41
CA LEU A 212 17.66 -9.94 22.64
C LEU A 212 18.14 -11.37 22.38
N THR A 213 17.85 -11.95 21.22
CA THR A 213 18.19 -13.34 20.89
C THR A 213 19.70 -13.59 21.06
N ASP A 214 20.53 -12.65 20.60
CA ASP A 214 21.99 -12.70 20.75
C ASP A 214 22.47 -12.68 22.21
N THR A 215 21.70 -12.04 23.09
CA THR A 215 22.01 -11.95 24.52
C THR A 215 21.87 -13.28 25.25
N PHE A 216 21.19 -14.27 24.64
CA PHE A 216 20.90 -15.55 25.26
C PHE A 216 21.63 -16.73 24.63
N GLN A 217 22.56 -16.51 23.70
CA GLN A 217 23.27 -17.57 22.95
C GLN A 217 23.97 -18.60 23.87
N ASP A 218 24.49 -18.17 25.01
CA ASP A 218 25.18 -19.05 25.97
C ASP A 218 24.26 -20.06 26.68
N CYS A 219 22.94 -19.84 26.63
CA CYS A 219 21.96 -20.75 27.25
C CYS A 219 20.93 -21.19 26.21
N LYS A 220 21.07 -22.43 25.73
CA LYS A 220 20.17 -23.04 24.73
C LYS A 220 18.68 -22.92 25.08
N MET A 221 18.32 -23.05 26.36
CA MET A 221 16.92 -22.90 26.80
C MET A 221 16.43 -21.46 26.70
N CYS A 222 17.21 -20.49 27.17
CA CYS A 222 16.83 -19.07 27.09
C CYS A 222 16.81 -18.57 25.65
N HIS A 223 17.80 -18.96 24.84
CA HIS A 223 17.84 -18.65 23.41
C HIS A 223 16.58 -19.15 22.71
N LYS A 224 16.25 -20.45 22.88
CA LYS A 224 15.06 -21.04 22.27
C LYS A 224 13.77 -20.37 22.72
N ALA A 225 13.66 -20.02 24.01
CA ALA A 225 12.49 -19.31 24.53
C ALA A 225 12.37 -17.91 23.93
N CYS A 226 13.48 -17.17 23.83
CA CYS A 226 13.51 -15.84 23.23
C CYS A 226 13.12 -15.90 21.75
N THR A 227 13.74 -16.79 20.97
CA THR A 227 13.39 -16.97 19.55
C THR A 227 11.90 -17.29 19.39
N ALA A 228 11.36 -18.23 20.17
CA ALA A 228 9.95 -18.59 20.08
C ALA A 228 9.01 -17.43 20.47
N ALA A 229 9.36 -16.65 21.50
CA ALA A 229 8.58 -15.48 21.90
C ALA A 229 8.60 -14.38 20.83
N VAL A 230 9.77 -14.13 20.22
CA VAL A 230 9.93 -13.17 19.11
C VAL A 230 9.16 -13.63 17.86
N GLU A 231 9.24 -14.91 17.50
CA GLU A 231 8.48 -15.48 16.38
C GLU A 231 6.96 -15.39 16.61
N MET A 232 6.50 -15.65 17.84
CA MET A 232 5.10 -15.52 18.22
C MET A 232 4.65 -14.06 18.15
N LEU A 233 5.49 -13.12 18.61
CA LEU A 233 5.23 -11.69 18.51
C LEU A 233 5.16 -11.25 17.04
N ALA A 234 6.10 -11.70 16.19
CA ALA A 234 6.09 -11.44 14.75
C ALA A 234 4.78 -11.93 14.11
N TYR A 235 4.35 -13.15 14.45
CA TYR A 235 3.09 -13.71 13.97
C TYR A 235 1.89 -12.87 14.40
N LYS A 236 1.81 -12.47 15.68
CA LYS A 236 0.72 -11.62 16.19
C LYS A 236 0.71 -10.23 15.55
N CYS A 237 1.87 -9.58 15.44
CA CYS A 237 2.02 -8.27 14.79
C CYS A 237 1.64 -8.28 13.30
N ARG A 238 1.88 -9.38 12.59
CA ARG A 238 1.45 -9.56 11.18
C ARG A 238 -0.06 -9.63 11.02
N ARG A 239 -0.79 -10.09 12.05
CA ARG A 239 -2.26 -10.19 12.05
C ARG A 239 -2.98 -8.89 12.42
N LEU A 240 -2.27 -7.87 12.89
CA LEU A 240 -2.87 -6.56 13.15
C LEU A 240 -3.28 -5.87 11.85
N PRO A 241 -4.43 -5.17 11.82
CA PRO A 241 -4.84 -4.32 10.72
C PRO A 241 -3.69 -3.43 10.21
N ARG A 242 -3.42 -3.51 8.91
CA ARG A 242 -2.45 -2.69 8.17
C ARG A 242 -3.14 -1.77 7.17
N ARG A 243 -4.34 -2.13 6.74
CA ARG A 243 -5.11 -1.42 5.73
C ARG A 243 -6.40 -0.86 6.32
N LEU A 244 -6.96 0.15 5.66
CA LEU A 244 -8.21 0.78 6.10
C LEU A 244 -9.40 -0.19 6.10
N ASP A 245 -9.52 -1.05 5.10
CA ASP A 245 -10.56 -2.10 4.98
C ASP A 245 -10.52 -3.13 6.11
N GLN A 246 -9.40 -3.22 6.83
CA GLN A 246 -9.20 -4.15 7.94
C GLN A 246 -9.52 -3.52 9.29
N LEU A 247 -9.79 -2.21 9.34
CA LEU A 247 -10.18 -1.58 10.59
C LEU A 247 -11.53 -2.14 11.04
N PRO A 248 -11.67 -2.55 12.31
CA PRO A 248 -12.97 -2.90 12.82
C PRO A 248 -13.90 -1.69 12.67
N ASN A 249 -15.09 -1.92 12.11
CA ASN A 249 -16.17 -0.93 12.09
C ASN A 249 -16.60 -0.68 13.54
N LEU A 250 -15.88 0.22 14.21
CA LEU A 250 -16.25 0.74 15.52
C LEU A 250 -17.25 1.89 15.32
N TYR A 251 -18.34 1.63 14.59
CA TYR A 251 -19.57 2.44 14.50
C TYR A 251 -20.73 1.54 14.08
#